data_AF-A0A7S3QEG9-F1
#
_entry.id   AF-A0A7S3QEG9-F1
#
_cell.length_a   1.000
_cell.length_b   1.000
_cell.length_c   1.000
_cell.angle_alpha   90.00
_cell.angle_beta   90.00
_cell.angle_gamma   90.00
#
_symmetry.space_group_name_H-M   'P 1'
#
loop_
_entity.id
_entity.type
_entity.pdbx_description
1 polymer ?
#
loop_
_entity_poly.entity_id
_entity_poly.type
_entity_poly.pdbx_seq_one_letter_code
_entity_poly.pdbx_strand_id
1 'polypeptide(L)'
;PFDEFRKVFHGRVTSIGHVVAIMSPWTGPEYLKRVWCIFELFTASIMEDCKITIEMPEREREDFISGLVAMDRNFDHINKLFGVLSSTDVEKAEASVPSDRDNILDIVKTETGGYDQFNITINQLIQTWVMQLIKDAAQSRLEDVVDGEC
;
A
#
# COMPACT_ATOMS: atom_id res chain seq x y z
N PRO A 1 -3.53 11.54 -27.81
CA PRO A 1 -3.33 12.24 -26.50
C PRO A 1 -3.15 11.25 -25.34
N PHE A 2 -4.10 10.35 -25.11
CA PHE A 2 -3.98 9.35 -24.06
C PHE A 2 -2.95 8.26 -24.36
N ASP A 3 -2.91 7.72 -25.59
CA ASP A 3 -1.92 6.69 -25.97
C ASP A 3 -0.47 7.16 -25.83
N GLU A 4 -0.22 8.44 -26.09
CA GLU A 4 1.10 9.05 -25.94
C GLU A 4 1.46 9.19 -24.46
N PHE A 5 0.51 9.67 -23.64
CA PHE A 5 0.69 9.74 -22.20
C PHE A 5 0.91 8.37 -21.57
N ARG A 6 0.14 7.38 -22.01
CA ARG A 6 0.25 5.96 -21.62
C ARG A 6 1.62 5.39 -21.97
N LYS A 7 2.11 5.61 -23.20
CA LYS A 7 3.45 5.16 -23.61
C LYS A 7 4.54 5.78 -22.76
N VAL A 8 4.46 7.09 -22.51
CA VAL A 8 5.44 7.80 -21.68
C VAL A 8 5.37 7.32 -20.23
N PHE A 9 4.17 7.13 -19.67
CA PHE A 9 3.98 6.66 -18.31
C PHE A 9 4.48 5.23 -18.12
N HIS A 10 4.04 4.29 -18.96
CA HIS A 10 4.49 2.91 -18.90
C HIS A 10 6.01 2.84 -19.03
N GLY A 11 6.60 3.60 -19.95
CA GLY A 11 8.06 3.71 -20.08
C GLY A 11 8.75 4.27 -18.82
N ARG A 12 8.14 5.23 -18.13
CA ARG A 12 8.70 5.80 -16.88
C ARG A 12 8.60 4.82 -15.72
N VAL A 13 7.42 4.29 -15.42
CA VAL A 13 7.24 3.34 -14.31
C VAL A 13 8.11 2.11 -14.50
N THR A 14 8.18 1.59 -15.72
CA THR A 14 9.04 0.44 -16.01
C THR A 14 10.54 0.75 -15.90
N SER A 15 10.94 2.01 -16.06
CA SER A 15 12.35 2.43 -15.95
C SER A 15 12.84 2.75 -14.54
N ILE A 16 11.93 3.07 -13.61
CA ILE A 16 12.28 3.54 -12.25
C ILE A 16 12.90 2.42 -11.41
N GLY A 17 12.48 1.16 -11.63
CA GLY A 17 13.05 -0.04 -10.99
C GLY A 17 12.84 -0.15 -9.48
N HIS A 18 12.33 0.89 -8.81
CA HIS A 18 11.99 0.88 -7.39
C HIS A 18 10.84 1.85 -7.07
N VAL A 19 9.69 1.30 -6.66
CA VAL A 19 8.56 2.09 -6.14
C VAL A 19 8.57 2.10 -4.62
N VAL A 20 8.44 3.29 -4.04
CA VAL A 20 8.30 3.49 -2.59
C VAL A 20 6.90 4.02 -2.29
N ALA A 21 6.09 3.22 -1.59
CA ALA A 21 4.74 3.59 -1.17
C ALA A 21 4.74 3.99 0.31
N ILE A 22 4.42 5.25 0.58
CA ILE A 22 4.43 5.81 1.93
C ILE A 22 3.00 5.83 2.49
N MET A 23 2.75 5.04 3.53
CA MET A 23 1.46 4.90 4.20
C MET A 23 1.30 5.95 5.30
N SER A 24 0.90 7.16 4.92
CA SER A 24 0.68 8.27 5.85
C SER A 24 -0.59 9.08 5.51
N PRO A 25 -1.44 9.41 6.50
CA PRO A 25 -1.48 8.80 7.82
C PRO A 25 -1.83 7.30 7.72
N TRP A 26 -1.35 6.46 8.64
CA TRP A 26 -1.58 5.01 8.56
C TRP A 26 -3.06 4.63 8.71
N THR A 27 -3.84 5.49 9.38
CA THR A 27 -5.28 5.32 9.57
C THR A 27 -6.12 5.64 8.33
N GLY A 28 -5.50 6.08 7.24
CA GLY A 28 -6.18 6.34 5.97
C GLY A 28 -5.22 6.96 4.96
N PRO A 29 -4.27 6.17 4.43
CA PRO A 29 -3.16 6.71 3.65
C PRO A 29 -3.65 7.44 2.40
N GLU A 30 -3.14 8.66 2.17
CA GLU A 30 -3.43 9.41 0.95
C GLU A 30 -2.92 8.68 -0.30
N TYR A 31 -1.84 7.90 -0.16
CA TYR A 31 -1.32 7.06 -1.24
C TYR A 31 -2.39 6.14 -1.84
N LEU A 32 -3.25 5.55 -1.00
CA LEU A 32 -4.31 4.61 -1.41
C LEU A 32 -5.58 5.30 -1.93
N LYS A 33 -5.63 6.63 -1.88
CA LYS A 33 -6.73 7.44 -2.44
C LYS A 33 -6.39 7.99 -3.82
N ARG A 34 -5.13 7.89 -4.25
CA ARG A 34 -4.64 8.48 -5.50
C ARG A 34 -4.50 7.41 -6.57
N VAL A 35 -5.31 7.50 -7.63
CA VAL A 35 -5.36 6.49 -8.69
C VAL A 35 -4.00 6.26 -9.35
N TRP A 36 -3.21 7.32 -9.53
CA TRP A 36 -1.84 7.25 -10.03
C TRP A 36 -0.93 6.39 -9.13
N CYS A 37 -0.93 6.66 -7.83
CA CYS A 37 -0.06 5.97 -6.87
C CYS A 37 -0.38 4.47 -6.78
N ILE A 38 -1.68 4.12 -6.80
CA ILE A 38 -2.12 2.73 -6.77
C ILE A 38 -1.76 2.04 -8.10
N PHE A 39 -1.91 2.72 -9.23
CA PHE A 39 -1.55 2.19 -10.54
C PHE A 39 -0.05 1.96 -10.71
N GLU A 40 0.79 2.86 -10.18
CA GLU A 40 2.25 2.69 -10.11
C GLU A 40 2.63 1.47 -9.25
N LEU A 41 2.00 1.33 -8.09
CA LEU A 41 2.23 0.20 -7.19
C LEU A 41 1.83 -1.13 -7.84
N PHE A 42 0.67 -1.17 -8.51
CA PHE A 42 0.24 -2.36 -9.24
C PHE A 42 1.21 -2.71 -10.37
N THR A 43 1.58 -1.72 -11.18
CA THR A 43 2.49 -1.90 -12.31
C THR A 43 3.83 -2.45 -11.82
N ALA A 44 4.39 -1.89 -10.74
CA ALA A 44 5.60 -2.41 -10.12
C ALA A 44 5.45 -3.86 -9.63
N SER A 45 4.27 -4.24 -9.13
CA SER A 45 4.05 -5.57 -8.54
C SER A 45 4.01 -6.71 -9.57
N ILE A 46 3.73 -6.39 -10.83
CA ILE A 46 3.68 -7.37 -11.93
C ILE A 46 4.95 -7.36 -12.79
N MET A 47 5.92 -6.52 -12.43
CA MET A 47 7.21 -6.45 -13.11
C MET A 47 8.25 -7.32 -12.41
N GLU A 48 9.02 -8.09 -13.17
CA GLU A 48 10.07 -8.96 -12.61
C GLU A 48 11.21 -8.17 -11.94
N ASP A 49 11.62 -7.04 -12.54
CA ASP A 49 12.80 -6.27 -12.11
C ASP A 49 12.44 -4.96 -11.38
N CYS A 50 11.27 -4.89 -10.73
CA CYS A 50 10.87 -3.71 -9.97
C CYS A 50 10.79 -4.00 -8.48
N LYS A 51 11.60 -3.30 -7.68
CA LYS A 51 11.53 -3.37 -6.22
C LYS A 51 10.33 -2.58 -5.72
N ILE A 52 9.60 -3.13 -4.76
CA ILE A 52 8.58 -2.41 -4.00
C ILE A 52 9.07 -2.24 -2.56
N THR A 53 8.93 -1.05 -2.01
CA THR A 53 9.09 -0.82 -0.57
C THR A 53 7.87 -0.05 -0.09
N ILE A 54 7.16 -0.65 0.86
CA ILE A 54 6.04 0.00 1.54
C ILE A 54 6.56 0.41 2.91
N GLU A 55 6.42 1.68 3.24
CA GLU A 55 6.91 2.25 4.50
C GLU A 55 5.87 3.15 5.13
N MET A 56 6.02 3.37 6.43
CA MET A 56 5.28 4.41 7.15
C MET A 56 6.28 5.32 7.88
N PRO A 57 6.00 6.62 8.03
CA PRO A 57 6.84 7.51 8.83
C PRO A 57 7.00 6.99 10.27
N GLU A 58 8.16 7.21 10.89
CA GLU A 58 8.46 6.67 12.23
C GLU A 58 7.40 7.05 13.26
N ARG A 59 6.92 8.30 13.24
CA ARG A 59 5.86 8.75 14.14
C ARG A 59 4.55 7.95 13.97
N GLU A 60 4.19 7.64 12.72
CA GLU A 60 3.01 6.82 12.41
C GLU A 60 3.25 5.38 12.88
N ARG A 61 4.49 4.87 12.76
CA ARG A 61 4.90 3.56 13.24
C ARG A 61 4.83 3.44 14.76
N GLU A 62 5.32 4.44 15.49
CA GLU A 62 5.27 4.49 16.95
C GLU A 62 3.83 4.55 17.45
N ASP A 63 2.98 5.38 16.84
CA ASP A 63 1.56 5.47 17.14
C ASP A 63 0.87 4.13 16.87
N PHE A 64 1.19 3.50 15.74
CA PHE A 64 0.71 2.18 15.39
C PHE A 64 1.09 1.10 16.42
N ILE A 65 2.37 1.00 16.78
CA ILE A 65 2.88 0.01 17.75
C ILE A 65 2.30 0.28 19.15
N SER A 66 2.21 1.54 19.55
CA SER A 66 1.61 1.93 20.84
C SER A 66 0.15 1.50 20.91
N GLY A 67 -0.58 1.69 19.81
CA GLY A 67 -1.94 1.18 19.61
C GLY A 67 -2.02 -0.32 19.86
N LEU A 68 -1.19 -1.13 19.18
CA LEU A 68 -1.19 -2.59 19.33
C LEU A 68 -1.00 -3.08 20.77
N VAL A 69 -0.39 -2.26 21.63
CA VAL A 69 0.19 -2.72 22.91
C VAL A 69 -0.61 -2.25 24.11
N ALA A 70 -1.19 -1.06 24.01
CA ALA A 70 -2.21 -0.63 24.96
C ALA A 70 -3.44 -1.55 24.93
N MET A 71 -3.55 -2.43 23.93
CA MET A 71 -4.68 -3.30 23.69
C MET A 71 -4.45 -4.69 24.27
N ASP A 72 -4.87 -4.84 25.52
CA ASP A 72 -5.00 -6.12 26.20
C ASP A 72 -5.96 -7.03 25.39
N ARG A 73 -5.39 -7.89 24.52
CA ARG A 73 -6.04 -9.03 23.84
C ARG A 73 -7.20 -8.76 22.87
N ASN A 74 -7.39 -7.55 22.35
CA ASN A 74 -8.47 -7.25 21.41
C ASN A 74 -8.02 -7.21 19.94
N PHE A 75 -8.41 -8.25 19.17
CA PHE A 75 -8.16 -8.36 17.72
C PHE A 75 -8.85 -7.27 16.88
N ASP A 76 -9.81 -6.53 17.46
CA ASP A 76 -10.60 -5.50 16.75
C ASP A 76 -9.77 -4.38 16.14
N HIS A 77 -8.64 -4.03 16.75
CA HIS A 77 -7.80 -2.95 16.23
C HIS A 77 -6.85 -3.40 15.13
N ILE A 78 -6.39 -4.65 15.19
CA ILE A 78 -5.71 -5.30 14.06
C ILE A 78 -6.69 -5.41 12.89
N ASN A 79 -7.94 -5.82 13.15
CA ASN A 79 -8.98 -5.85 12.12
C ASN A 79 -9.27 -4.46 11.55
N LYS A 80 -9.25 -3.41 12.37
CA LYS A 80 -9.42 -2.03 11.91
C LYS A 80 -8.25 -1.58 11.03
N LEU A 81 -7.02 -1.92 11.40
CA LEU A 81 -5.83 -1.68 10.60
C LEU A 81 -5.92 -2.36 9.23
N PHE A 82 -6.20 -3.67 9.23
CA PHE A 82 -6.44 -4.40 7.99
C PHE A 82 -7.56 -3.76 7.18
N GLY A 83 -8.68 -3.43 7.82
CA GLY A 83 -9.80 -2.76 7.17
C GLY A 83 -9.41 -1.43 6.53
N VAL A 84 -8.62 -0.61 7.21
CA VAL A 84 -8.16 0.70 6.69
C VAL A 84 -7.18 0.54 5.53
N LEU A 85 -6.20 -0.36 5.67
CA LEU A 85 -5.08 -0.46 4.73
C LEU A 85 -5.36 -1.42 3.57
N SER A 86 -6.28 -2.38 3.73
CA SER A 86 -6.60 -3.38 2.72
C SER A 86 -8.01 -3.30 2.15
N SER A 87 -8.63 -2.12 2.23
CA SER A 87 -9.91 -1.82 1.54
C SER A 87 -9.70 -0.87 0.34
N THR A 88 -8.51 -0.91 -0.25
CA THR A 88 -8.20 -0.11 -1.44
C THR A 88 -9.14 -0.51 -2.57
N ASP A 89 -9.74 0.52 -3.17
CA ASP A 89 -10.67 0.39 -4.29
C ASP A 89 -10.29 1.44 -5.33
N VAL A 90 -9.69 0.99 -6.42
CA VAL A 90 -9.22 1.85 -7.52
C VAL A 90 -10.35 2.66 -8.14
N GLU A 91 -11.59 2.15 -8.15
CA GLU A 91 -12.74 2.86 -8.71
C GLU A 91 -13.12 4.08 -7.86
N LYS A 92 -12.79 4.06 -6.57
CA LYS A 92 -12.98 5.21 -5.65
C LYS A 92 -11.78 6.15 -5.60
N ALA A 93 -10.66 5.78 -6.23
CA ALA A 93 -9.46 6.60 -6.21
C ALA A 93 -9.61 7.83 -7.12
N GLU A 94 -8.88 8.89 -6.77
CA GLU A 94 -9.00 10.21 -7.37
C GLU A 94 -7.70 10.64 -8.08
N ALA A 95 -7.83 11.55 -9.03
CA ALA A 95 -6.72 12.27 -9.65
C ALA A 95 -7.04 13.77 -9.66
N SER A 96 -6.02 14.62 -9.51
CA SER A 96 -6.18 16.08 -9.64
C SER A 96 -6.66 16.49 -11.05
N VAL A 97 -6.40 15.65 -12.05
CA VAL A 97 -6.89 15.80 -13.41
C VAL A 97 -7.94 14.70 -13.66
N PRO A 98 -9.23 15.03 -13.81
CA PRO A 98 -10.29 14.01 -13.94
C PRO A 98 -10.09 13.05 -15.11
N SER A 99 -9.58 13.54 -16.25
CA SER A 99 -9.30 12.69 -17.40
C SER A 99 -8.25 11.62 -17.12
N ASP A 100 -7.29 11.87 -16.23
CA ASP A 100 -6.28 10.87 -15.88
C ASP A 100 -6.92 9.70 -15.15
N ARG A 101 -7.85 9.99 -14.24
CA ARG A 101 -8.61 8.94 -13.53
C ARG A 101 -9.36 8.06 -14.51
N ASP A 102 -10.16 8.65 -15.39
CA ASP A 102 -10.99 7.90 -16.33
C ASP A 102 -10.15 7.03 -17.26
N ASN A 103 -9.05 7.58 -17.74
CA ASN A 103 -8.05 6.92 -18.55
C ASN A 103 -7.38 5.72 -17.84
N ILE A 104 -6.94 5.89 -16.59
CA ILE A 104 -6.32 4.80 -15.81
C ILE A 104 -7.35 3.72 -15.53
N LEU A 105 -8.59 4.09 -15.17
CA LEU A 105 -9.66 3.12 -14.97
C LEU A 105 -9.93 2.30 -16.23
N ASP A 106 -9.91 2.93 -17.41
CA ASP A 106 -10.03 2.20 -18.67
C ASP A 106 -8.88 1.20 -18.88
N ILE A 107 -7.63 1.59 -18.58
CA ILE A 107 -6.48 0.66 -18.61
C ILE A 107 -6.69 -0.50 -17.63
N VAL A 108 -7.03 -0.22 -16.38
CA VAL A 108 -7.23 -1.25 -15.35
C VAL A 108 -8.32 -2.22 -15.80
N LYS A 109 -9.43 -1.70 -16.32
CA LYS A 109 -10.54 -2.51 -16.80
C LYS A 109 -10.14 -3.43 -17.95
N THR A 110 -9.29 -2.96 -18.86
CA THR A 110 -9.00 -3.65 -20.13
C THR A 110 -7.74 -4.52 -20.08
N GLU A 111 -6.76 -4.20 -19.23
CA GLU A 111 -5.41 -4.75 -19.32
C GLU A 111 -4.90 -5.43 -18.05
N THR A 112 -5.53 -5.20 -16.89
CA THR A 112 -5.07 -5.77 -15.62
C THR A 112 -5.94 -6.92 -15.11
N GLY A 113 -6.78 -7.48 -15.99
CA GLY A 113 -7.79 -8.49 -15.61
C GLY A 113 -9.04 -7.90 -14.96
N GLY A 114 -9.24 -6.58 -15.02
CA GLY A 114 -10.39 -5.86 -14.45
C GLY A 114 -10.13 -5.29 -13.05
N TYR A 115 -11.10 -4.51 -12.56
CA TYR A 115 -11.01 -3.82 -11.26
C TYR A 115 -10.86 -4.78 -10.08
N ASP A 116 -11.59 -5.90 -10.09
CA ASP A 116 -11.55 -6.88 -9.00
C ASP A 116 -10.14 -7.46 -8.83
N GLN A 117 -9.54 -7.92 -9.93
CA GLN A 117 -8.19 -8.51 -9.90
C GLN A 117 -7.16 -7.47 -9.46
N PHE A 118 -7.27 -6.25 -9.96
CA PHE A 118 -6.40 -5.14 -9.57
C PHE A 118 -6.49 -4.84 -8.06
N ASN A 119 -7.70 -4.67 -7.55
CA ASN A 119 -7.96 -4.41 -6.13
C ASN A 119 -7.47 -5.57 -5.25
N ILE A 120 -7.68 -6.83 -5.66
CA ILE A 120 -7.17 -8.01 -4.95
C ILE A 120 -5.64 -7.95 -4.85
N THR A 121 -4.94 -7.72 -5.97
CA THR A 121 -3.48 -7.67 -6.00
C THR A 121 -2.92 -6.59 -5.07
N ILE A 122 -3.47 -5.38 -5.12
CA ILE A 122 -3.04 -4.28 -4.25
C ILE A 122 -3.32 -4.58 -2.78
N ASN A 123 -4.53 -5.05 -2.46
CA ASN A 123 -4.89 -5.34 -1.07
C ASN A 123 -4.03 -6.48 -0.50
N GLN A 124 -3.66 -7.49 -1.29
CA GLN A 124 -2.75 -8.56 -0.86
C GLN A 124 -1.33 -8.06 -0.56
N LEU A 125 -0.80 -7.15 -1.39
CA LEU A 125 0.50 -6.52 -1.14
C LEU A 125 0.51 -5.76 0.19
N ILE A 126 -0.53 -4.95 0.43
CA ILE A 126 -0.63 -4.15 1.64
C ILE A 126 -0.85 -5.05 2.86
N GLN A 127 -1.68 -6.08 2.76
CA GLN A 127 -1.89 -7.06 3.83
C GLN A 127 -0.59 -7.75 4.24
N THR A 128 0.21 -8.17 3.26
CA THR A 128 1.50 -8.83 3.50
C THR A 128 2.46 -7.89 4.22
N TRP A 129 2.54 -6.63 3.78
CA TRP A 129 3.35 -5.61 4.45
C TRP A 129 2.89 -5.37 5.90
N VAL A 130 1.58 -5.22 6.14
CA VAL A 130 1.03 -5.03 7.49
C VAL A 130 1.36 -6.21 8.40
N MET A 131 1.21 -7.44 7.92
CA MET A 131 1.56 -8.64 8.70
C MET A 131 3.04 -8.65 9.07
N GLN A 132 3.92 -8.26 8.14
CA GLN A 132 5.35 -8.18 8.41
C GLN A 132 5.66 -7.12 9.46
N LEU A 133 5.05 -5.94 9.36
CA LEU A 133 5.20 -4.86 10.34
C LEU A 133 4.78 -5.30 11.75
N ILE A 134 3.65 -6.01 11.88
CA ILE A 134 3.18 -6.55 13.16
C ILE A 134 4.17 -7.59 13.71
N LYS A 135 4.65 -8.48 12.84
CA LYS A 135 5.63 -9.52 13.23
C LYS A 135 6.92 -8.89 13.75
N ASP A 136 7.45 -7.89 13.05
CA ASP A 136 8.68 -7.20 13.44
C ASP A 136 8.50 -6.47 14.77
N ALA A 137 7.37 -5.78 14.95
CA ALA A 137 7.04 -5.13 16.21
C ALA A 137 6.90 -6.12 17.38
N ALA A 138 6.33 -7.29 17.14
CA ALA A 138 6.22 -8.35 18.15
C ALA A 138 7.59 -8.95 18.50
N GLN A 139 8.47 -9.13 17.51
CA GLN A 139 9.81 -9.68 17.72
C GLN A 139 10.71 -8.73 18.52
N SER A 140 10.77 -7.45 18.15
CA SER A 140 11.57 -6.46 18.89
C SER A 140 11.18 -6.40 20.37
N ARG A 141 9.89 -6.58 20.67
CA ARG A 141 9.40 -6.63 22.06
C ARG A 141 9.84 -7.87 22.83
N LEU A 142 9.92 -9.02 22.18
CA LEU A 142 10.42 -10.23 22.83
C LEU A 142 11.90 -10.08 23.18
N GLU A 143 12.68 -9.44 22.32
CA GLU A 143 14.09 -9.13 22.56
C GLU A 143 14.24 -8.14 23.73
N ASP A 144 13.46 -7.05 23.78
CA ASP A 144 13.47 -6.09 24.89
C ASP A 144 13.11 -6.70 26.26
N VAL A 145 12.19 -7.67 26.29
CA VAL A 145 11.81 -8.38 27.54
C VAL A 145 12.93 -9.30 28.01
N VAL A 146 13.58 -10.01 27.09
CA VAL A 146 14.70 -10.93 27.41
C VAL A 146 15.92 -10.16 27.91
N ASP A 147 16.24 -9.02 27.28
CA ASP A 147 17.39 -8.19 27.68
C ASP A 147 17.12 -7.39 28.97
N GLY A 148 15.86 -7.10 29.29
CA GLY A 148 15.45 -6.43 30.53
C GLY A 148 15.37 -7.32 31.78
N GLU A 149 15.47 -8.65 31.61
CA GLU A 149 15.49 -9.63 32.71
C GLU A 149 16.92 -10.05 33.14
N CYS A 150 17.98 -9.48 32.53
CA CYS A 150 19.40 -9.70 32.90
C CYS A 150 19.95 -8.63 33.86
#